data_AF-A0AA40KV34-F1
#
_entry.id   AF-A0AA40KV34-F1
#
_cell.length_a   1.000
_cell.length_b   1.000
_cell.length_c   1.000
_cell.angle_alpha   90.00
_cell.angle_beta   90.00
_cell.angle_gamma   90.00
#
_symmetry.space_group_name_H-M   'P 1'
#
loop_
_entity.id
_entity.type
_entity.pdbx_description
1 polymer ?
#
loop_
_entity_poly.entity_id
_entity_poly.type
_entity_poly.pdbx_seq_one_letter_code
_entity_poly.pdbx_strand_id
1 'polypeptide(L)'
;MRPKMTLLLICCFLIFRRVSSDLTHGFAINSNSENDTWKHDLELSPRHRIKDSSYLLDRYPIRELPTDSLNCHRPAKCVEMQRSTCMGTRLSYVTTTLDLIPEHVTQDIIEERLHVLQALRHMPKCWAVVQPLLCSIFMPKCVNNTVDLPSQEMCKMVSGPCRIVFNHTIWPSFVKCENTDLFPRLCKNDIRELKFNISGKCLKPLVPTDNALAIFEGVESCGVQCNDPLFTPDEHKQIHSFIAWAAGICGSFNLFTVVSNN
;
A
#
# COMPACT_ATOMS: atom_id res chain seq x y z
N MET A 1 18.27 63.21 -12.44
CA MET A 1 17.19 62.27 -12.06
C MET A 1 16.51 61.78 -13.34
N ARG A 2 16.77 60.54 -13.76
CA ARG A 2 16.63 60.13 -15.17
C ARG A 2 15.22 59.60 -15.48
N PRO A 3 14.61 59.95 -16.63
CA PRO A 3 13.27 59.53 -17.09
C PRO A 3 13.08 58.00 -17.23
N LYS A 4 14.15 57.21 -17.06
CA LYS A 4 14.10 55.74 -16.98
C LYS A 4 13.43 55.23 -15.69
N MET A 5 13.51 55.99 -14.58
CA MET A 5 12.91 55.61 -13.29
C MET A 5 11.39 55.78 -13.30
N THR A 6 10.88 56.83 -13.92
CA THR A 6 9.44 57.04 -14.14
C THR A 6 8.87 56.03 -15.13
N LEU A 7 9.59 55.69 -16.20
CA LEU A 7 9.14 54.66 -17.16
C LEU A 7 9.07 53.26 -16.51
N LEU A 8 10.03 52.90 -15.66
CA LEU A 8 10.05 51.61 -14.95
C LEU A 8 8.91 51.52 -13.90
N LEU A 9 8.67 52.61 -13.16
CA LEU A 9 7.56 52.70 -12.21
C LEU A 9 6.21 52.62 -12.93
N ILE A 10 6.06 53.28 -14.08
CA ILE A 10 4.84 53.21 -14.90
C ILE A 10 4.66 51.78 -15.46
N CYS A 11 5.73 51.13 -15.95
CA CYS A 11 5.65 49.73 -16.38
C CYS A 11 5.28 48.78 -15.23
N CYS A 12 5.88 48.94 -14.05
CA CYS A 12 5.50 48.16 -12.86
C CYS A 12 4.04 48.41 -12.47
N PHE A 13 3.57 49.67 -12.47
CA PHE A 13 2.17 50.02 -12.18
C PHE A 13 1.19 49.45 -13.21
N LEU A 14 1.56 49.43 -14.49
CA LEU A 14 0.73 48.85 -15.56
C LEU A 14 0.66 47.33 -15.47
N ILE A 15 1.76 46.67 -15.10
CA ILE A 15 1.79 45.23 -14.80
C ILE A 15 0.92 44.92 -13.57
N PHE A 16 1.06 45.69 -12.48
CA PHE A 16 0.24 45.55 -11.28
C PHE A 16 -1.25 45.77 -11.54
N ARG A 17 -1.62 46.75 -12.39
CA ARG A 17 -3.04 46.99 -12.76
C ARG A 17 -3.63 45.85 -13.58
N ARG A 18 -2.85 45.21 -14.46
CA ARG A 18 -3.32 44.05 -15.23
C ARG A 18 -3.59 42.85 -14.32
N VAL A 19 -2.75 42.64 -13.30
CA VAL A 19 -2.87 41.57 -12.31
C VAL A 19 -4.09 41.72 -11.41
N SER A 20 -4.43 42.95 -11.02
CA SER A 20 -5.60 43.20 -10.15
C SER A 20 -6.94 42.87 -10.81
N SER A 21 -7.00 42.82 -12.15
CA SER A 21 -8.21 42.44 -12.90
C SER A 21 -8.38 40.93 -13.08
N ASP A 22 -7.31 40.14 -12.97
CA ASP A 22 -7.37 38.66 -13.07
C ASP A 22 -7.58 37.99 -11.70
N LEU A 23 -7.24 38.67 -10.60
CA LEU A 23 -7.41 38.15 -9.22
C LEU A 23 -8.83 38.33 -8.64
N THR A 24 -9.70 39.12 -9.27
CA THR A 24 -11.03 39.44 -8.73
C THR A 24 -12.07 38.34 -8.93
N HIS A 25 -11.72 37.20 -9.56
CA HIS A 25 -12.68 36.13 -9.83
C HIS A 25 -12.56 34.87 -8.96
N GLY A 26 -11.77 34.88 -7.89
CA GLY A 26 -11.78 33.77 -6.94
C GLY A 26 -11.15 34.13 -5.61
N PHE A 27 -11.78 33.66 -4.54
CA PHE A 27 -11.42 33.73 -3.11
C PHE A 27 -12.19 34.75 -2.27
N ALA A 28 -13.39 34.34 -1.86
CA ALA A 28 -13.96 34.73 -0.58
C ALA A 28 -13.37 33.79 0.51
N ILE A 29 -12.44 34.30 1.31
CA ILE A 29 -11.93 33.61 2.51
C ILE A 29 -12.52 34.33 3.72
N ASN A 30 -13.30 33.58 4.50
CA ASN A 30 -13.86 34.01 5.77
C ASN A 30 -12.79 33.81 6.85
N SER A 31 -12.30 34.89 7.45
CA SER A 31 -11.31 34.84 8.52
C SER A 31 -12.00 34.70 9.88
N ASN A 32 -11.67 33.65 10.63
CA ASN A 32 -11.81 33.67 12.08
C ASN A 32 -10.75 32.79 12.75
N SER A 33 -10.26 33.33 13.87
CA SER A 33 -9.41 32.79 14.94
C SER A 33 -7.92 32.56 14.67
N GLU A 34 -7.13 33.51 15.20
CA GLU A 34 -5.82 33.29 15.82
C GLU A 34 -5.91 32.27 16.98
N ASN A 35 -4.86 31.46 17.16
CA ASN A 35 -4.09 31.34 18.42
C ASN A 35 -2.96 30.29 18.32
N ASP A 36 -1.74 30.78 18.44
CA ASP A 36 -0.52 30.30 19.11
C ASP A 36 0.06 28.86 19.00
N THR A 37 1.40 28.87 18.93
CA THR A 37 2.40 27.83 19.28
C THR A 37 2.55 26.73 18.21
N TRP A 38 3.72 26.48 17.61
CA TRP A 38 5.00 26.13 18.23
C TRP A 38 6.21 26.50 17.35
N LYS A 39 7.20 27.16 17.96
CA LYS A 39 8.61 27.06 17.56
C LYS A 39 9.10 25.67 17.96
N HIS A 40 9.60 24.87 17.01
CA HIS A 40 10.73 24.00 17.27
C HIS A 40 11.43 23.65 15.95
N ASP A 41 12.75 23.76 16.02
CA ASP A 41 13.70 23.80 14.93
C ASP A 41 13.75 22.54 14.04
N LEU A 42 14.13 22.80 12.79
CA LEU A 42 14.59 21.84 11.80
C LEU A 42 15.79 21.05 12.33
N GLU A 43 15.58 19.79 12.72
CA GLU A 43 16.61 18.76 12.62
C GLU A 43 16.12 17.64 11.71
N LEU A 44 16.73 17.57 10.53
CA LEU A 44 16.53 16.55 9.52
C LEU A 44 17.07 15.22 10.07
N SER A 45 16.22 14.46 10.75
CA SER A 45 16.61 13.15 11.30
C SER A 45 16.96 12.17 10.17
N PRO A 46 18.12 11.48 10.21
CA PRO A 46 18.50 10.50 9.19
C PRO A 46 17.50 9.34 9.20
N ARG A 47 16.76 9.16 8.09
CA ARG A 47 15.86 8.01 7.89
C ARG A 47 16.59 6.72 8.24
N HIS A 48 16.20 6.12 9.36
CA HIS A 48 16.74 4.85 9.82
C HIS A 48 16.46 3.80 8.74
N ARG A 49 17.54 3.36 8.12
CA ARG A 49 17.59 2.28 7.16
C ARG A 49 17.28 0.99 7.93
N ILE A 50 16.01 0.61 8.05
CA ILE A 50 15.65 -0.77 8.38
C ILE A 50 16.03 -1.60 7.15
N LYS A 51 17.29 -1.99 7.10
CA LYS A 51 17.77 -3.03 6.20
C LYS A 51 17.28 -4.35 6.80
N ASP A 52 15.98 -4.64 6.63
CA ASP A 52 15.43 -5.96 6.94
C ASP A 52 16.04 -6.94 5.93
N SER A 53 17.12 -7.59 6.36
CA SER A 53 17.81 -8.66 5.65
C SER A 53 17.01 -9.98 5.68
N SER A 54 15.70 -9.92 5.94
CA SER A 54 14.83 -11.08 6.14
C SER A 54 14.43 -11.80 4.84
N TYR A 55 14.86 -11.29 3.68
CA TYR A 55 14.60 -11.90 2.37
C TYR A 55 15.79 -12.68 1.79
N LEU A 56 16.95 -12.69 2.45
CA LEU A 56 17.99 -13.64 2.11
C LEU A 56 17.70 -14.94 2.86
N LEU A 57 17.30 -15.97 2.09
CA LEU A 57 17.32 -17.36 2.51
C LEU A 57 18.77 -17.78 2.79
N ASP A 58 19.32 -17.32 3.91
CA ASP A 58 20.47 -17.96 4.51
C ASP A 58 20.02 -19.35 4.95
N ARG A 59 20.69 -20.37 4.41
CA ARG A 59 20.58 -21.78 4.79
C ARG A 59 20.33 -21.92 6.28
N TYR A 60 19.13 -22.34 6.65
CA TYR A 60 18.82 -22.69 8.04
C TYR A 60 19.72 -23.87 8.44
N PRO A 61 20.50 -23.77 9.53
CA PRO A 61 21.31 -24.88 10.00
C PRO A 61 20.39 -25.98 10.50
N ILE A 62 20.61 -27.21 9.99
CA ILE A 62 19.98 -28.44 10.49
C ILE A 62 20.49 -28.64 11.92
N ARG A 63 19.73 -28.16 12.90
CA ARG A 63 19.87 -28.54 14.31
C ARG A 63 18.60 -29.29 14.68
N GLU A 64 18.81 -30.55 14.99
CA GLU A 64 17.87 -31.60 15.42
C GLU A 64 16.44 -31.11 15.71
N LEU A 65 15.53 -31.51 14.80
CA LEU A 65 14.12 -31.12 14.77
C LEU A 65 13.35 -31.85 15.88
N PRO A 66 12.56 -31.16 16.72
CA PRO A 66 11.62 -31.81 17.63
C PRO A 66 10.57 -32.59 16.82
N THR A 67 10.32 -33.83 17.21
CA THR A 67 9.52 -34.85 16.52
C THR A 67 8.01 -34.53 16.39
N ASP A 68 7.55 -33.35 16.81
CA ASP A 68 6.13 -33.03 16.99
C ASP A 68 5.42 -32.42 15.77
N SER A 69 6.03 -32.34 14.58
CA SER A 69 5.42 -31.61 13.44
C SER A 69 5.58 -32.26 12.06
N LEU A 70 5.40 -33.58 11.95
CA LEU A 70 5.33 -34.28 10.66
C LEU A 70 3.91 -34.58 10.16
N ASN A 71 2.87 -34.27 10.94
CA ASN A 71 1.48 -34.53 10.53
C ASN A 71 0.96 -33.38 9.68
N CYS A 72 1.12 -33.50 8.36
CA CYS A 72 0.60 -32.57 7.36
C CYS A 72 -0.89 -32.77 7.05
N HIS A 73 -1.53 -33.75 7.69
CA HIS A 73 -2.93 -34.09 7.50
C HIS A 73 -3.67 -33.99 8.82
N ARG A 74 -4.92 -33.52 8.74
CA ARG A 74 -5.84 -33.49 9.88
C ARG A 74 -7.13 -34.23 9.53
N PRO A 75 -7.70 -35.03 10.44
CA PRO A 75 -9.03 -35.59 10.22
C PRO A 75 -10.07 -34.46 10.17
N ALA A 76 -10.93 -34.48 9.15
CA ALA A 76 -11.94 -33.45 8.92
C ALA A 76 -13.13 -34.02 8.13
N LYS A 77 -14.32 -33.46 8.33
CA LYS A 77 -15.51 -33.84 7.56
C LYS A 77 -15.45 -33.21 6.17
N CYS A 78 -15.34 -34.05 5.14
CA CYS A 78 -15.40 -33.57 3.76
C CYS A 78 -16.83 -33.26 3.33
N VAL A 79 -17.01 -32.14 2.64
CA VAL A 79 -18.27 -31.68 2.07
C VAL A 79 -18.07 -31.31 0.59
N GLU A 80 -19.10 -31.48 -0.22
CA GLU A 80 -19.07 -31.08 -1.63
C GLU A 80 -19.14 -29.55 -1.75
N MET A 81 -18.32 -28.96 -2.63
CA MET A 81 -18.29 -27.52 -2.86
C MET A 81 -19.43 -27.07 -3.78
N GLN A 82 -20.14 -26.02 -3.38
CA GLN A 82 -21.14 -25.38 -4.25
C GLN A 82 -20.49 -24.67 -5.45
N ARG A 83 -19.31 -24.07 -5.25
CA ARG A 83 -18.52 -23.40 -6.30
C ARG A 83 -17.08 -23.89 -6.26
N SER A 84 -16.58 -24.40 -7.37
CA SER A 84 -15.20 -24.89 -7.50
C SER A 84 -14.20 -23.78 -7.86
N THR A 85 -14.43 -22.55 -7.40
CA THR A 85 -13.60 -21.38 -7.75
C THR A 85 -13.21 -20.63 -6.49
N CYS A 86 -11.91 -20.44 -6.27
CA CYS A 86 -11.38 -19.65 -5.16
C CYS A 86 -10.66 -18.40 -5.71
N MET A 87 -11.12 -17.21 -5.30
CA MET A 87 -10.53 -15.91 -5.68
C MET A 87 -10.28 -15.76 -7.20
N GLY A 88 -11.22 -16.24 -8.02
CA GLY A 88 -11.16 -16.20 -9.48
C GLY A 88 -10.37 -17.34 -10.15
N THR A 89 -9.83 -18.29 -9.38
CA THR A 89 -9.08 -19.45 -9.88
C THR A 89 -9.90 -20.72 -9.71
N ARG A 90 -10.00 -21.56 -10.75
CA ARG A 90 -10.71 -22.84 -10.70
C ARG A 90 -9.87 -23.88 -9.94
N LEU A 91 -10.47 -24.50 -8.94
CA LEU A 91 -9.87 -25.59 -8.17
C LEU A 91 -9.97 -26.91 -8.96
N SER A 92 -8.97 -27.79 -8.82
CA SER A 92 -8.91 -29.10 -9.48
C SER A 92 -9.71 -30.19 -8.75
N TYR A 93 -10.20 -29.90 -7.55
CA TYR A 93 -10.96 -30.80 -6.69
C TYR A 93 -12.38 -30.26 -6.46
N VAL A 94 -13.28 -31.13 -5.98
CA VAL A 94 -14.72 -30.83 -5.76
C VAL A 94 -15.14 -30.90 -4.29
N THR A 95 -14.31 -31.45 -3.43
CA THR A 95 -14.56 -31.61 -1.99
C THR A 95 -13.67 -30.69 -1.16
N THR A 96 -14.27 -30.05 -0.15
CA THR A 96 -13.59 -29.18 0.82
C THR A 96 -13.96 -29.57 2.25
N THR A 97 -13.41 -28.87 3.24
CA THR A 97 -13.87 -28.94 4.63
C THR A 97 -14.00 -27.54 5.23
N LEU A 98 -14.84 -27.41 6.26
CA LEU A 98 -15.05 -26.18 7.03
C LEU A 98 -14.37 -26.25 8.42
N ASP A 99 -13.84 -27.42 8.80
CA ASP A 99 -13.36 -27.72 10.15
C ASP A 99 -12.03 -27.02 10.49
N LEU A 100 -11.36 -26.41 9.51
CA LEU A 100 -10.14 -25.61 9.74
C LEU A 100 -10.45 -24.24 10.34
N ILE A 101 -11.69 -23.77 10.23
CA ILE A 101 -12.12 -22.46 10.73
C ILE A 101 -12.76 -22.71 12.10
N PRO A 102 -12.25 -22.08 13.18
CA PRO A 102 -12.73 -22.35 14.54
C PRO A 102 -14.16 -21.87 14.80
N GLU A 103 -14.64 -20.94 13.97
CA GLU A 103 -16.01 -20.41 14.04
C GLU A 103 -16.96 -21.30 13.22
N HIS A 104 -18.21 -21.41 13.66
CA HIS A 104 -19.25 -22.05 12.87
C HIS A 104 -19.51 -21.23 11.61
N VAL A 105 -19.08 -21.75 10.46
CA VAL A 105 -19.19 -21.07 9.17
C VAL A 105 -19.90 -21.96 8.15
N THR A 106 -20.55 -21.34 7.18
CA THR A 106 -21.11 -22.00 5.99
C THR A 106 -20.27 -21.66 4.76
N GLN A 107 -20.47 -22.39 3.66
CA GLN A 107 -19.77 -22.10 2.40
C GLN A 107 -20.06 -20.67 1.90
N ASP A 108 -21.28 -20.16 2.10
CA ASP A 108 -21.65 -18.79 1.72
C ASP A 108 -20.86 -17.73 2.51
N ILE A 109 -20.70 -17.93 3.83
CA ILE A 109 -19.91 -17.02 4.69
C ILE A 109 -18.44 -17.03 4.27
N ILE A 110 -17.91 -18.20 3.89
CA ILE A 110 -16.54 -18.31 3.38
C ILE A 110 -16.40 -17.53 2.06
N GLU A 111 -17.35 -17.66 1.15
CA GLU A 111 -17.35 -16.92 -0.10
C GLU A 111 -17.38 -15.40 0.13
N GLU A 112 -18.21 -14.93 1.06
CA GLU A 112 -18.28 -13.52 1.45
C GLU A 112 -16.95 -13.02 2.03
N ARG A 113 -16.34 -13.77 2.96
CA ARG A 113 -15.02 -13.43 3.54
C ARG A 113 -13.94 -13.37 2.47
N LEU A 114 -13.91 -14.36 1.58
CA LEU A 114 -12.97 -14.38 0.46
C LEU A 114 -13.20 -13.20 -0.48
N HIS A 115 -14.45 -12.81 -0.73
CA HIS A 115 -14.79 -11.65 -1.55
C HIS A 115 -14.24 -10.34 -0.94
N VAL A 116 -14.42 -10.13 0.36
CA VAL A 116 -13.86 -8.97 1.08
C VAL A 116 -12.33 -8.96 0.98
N LEU A 117 -11.68 -10.10 1.16
CA LEU A 117 -10.23 -10.25 1.03
C LEU A 117 -9.70 -10.02 -0.40
N GLN A 118 -10.55 -9.99 -1.43
CA GLN A 118 -10.12 -9.62 -2.77
C GLN A 118 -9.74 -8.13 -2.90
N ALA A 119 -10.06 -7.29 -1.92
CA ALA A 119 -9.57 -5.92 -1.84
C ALA A 119 -8.03 -5.85 -1.81
N LEU A 120 -7.37 -6.93 -1.38
CA LEU A 120 -5.91 -7.07 -1.40
C LEU A 120 -5.30 -7.00 -2.80
N ARG A 121 -6.10 -7.11 -3.88
CA ARG A 121 -5.67 -6.83 -5.26
C ARG A 121 -5.04 -5.44 -5.43
N HIS A 122 -5.34 -4.50 -4.53
CA HIS A 122 -4.76 -3.17 -4.53
C HIS A 122 -3.33 -3.10 -3.99
N MET A 123 -2.79 -4.24 -3.53
CA MET A 123 -1.42 -4.41 -3.09
C MET A 123 -0.78 -5.55 -3.91
N PRO A 124 -0.23 -5.28 -5.10
CA PRO A 124 0.11 -6.31 -6.08
C PRO A 124 1.04 -7.41 -5.56
N LYS A 125 2.08 -7.06 -4.78
CA LYS A 125 3.00 -8.03 -4.19
C LYS A 125 2.35 -8.92 -3.13
N CYS A 126 1.49 -8.33 -2.28
CA CYS A 126 0.70 -9.10 -1.32
C CYS A 126 -0.28 -10.03 -2.04
N TRP A 127 -1.01 -9.52 -3.04
CA TRP A 127 -1.99 -10.27 -3.81
C TRP A 127 -1.40 -11.54 -4.43
N ALA A 128 -0.20 -11.44 -5.00
CA ALA A 128 0.46 -12.56 -5.68
C ALA A 128 0.74 -13.76 -4.76
N VAL A 129 0.96 -13.53 -3.45
CA VAL A 129 1.32 -14.59 -2.50
C VAL A 129 0.18 -14.99 -1.56
N VAL A 130 -0.80 -14.10 -1.35
CA VAL A 130 -1.89 -14.32 -0.38
C VAL A 130 -2.96 -15.27 -0.90
N GLN A 131 -3.23 -15.30 -2.21
CA GLN A 131 -4.31 -16.11 -2.77
C GLN A 131 -4.13 -17.61 -2.51
N PRO A 132 -2.94 -18.22 -2.75
CA PRO A 132 -2.73 -19.62 -2.42
C PRO A 132 -2.95 -19.93 -0.94
N LEU A 133 -2.51 -19.04 -0.03
CA LEU A 133 -2.65 -19.24 1.41
C LEU A 133 -4.12 -19.23 1.83
N LEU A 134 -4.88 -18.21 1.40
CA LEU A 134 -6.29 -18.10 1.75
C LEU A 134 -7.09 -19.28 1.20
N CYS A 135 -6.86 -19.68 -0.05
CA CYS A 135 -7.54 -20.84 -0.62
C CYS A 135 -7.18 -22.13 0.12
N SER A 136 -5.96 -22.28 0.64
CA SER A 136 -5.54 -23.45 1.43
C SER A 136 -6.15 -23.53 2.83
N ILE A 137 -6.74 -22.44 3.32
CA ILE A 137 -7.36 -22.39 4.65
C ILE A 137 -8.90 -22.43 4.51
N PHE A 138 -9.43 -21.64 3.59
CA PHE A 138 -10.88 -21.46 3.41
C PHE A 138 -11.51 -22.51 2.49
N MET A 139 -10.76 -23.01 1.50
CA MET A 139 -11.25 -24.01 0.54
C MET A 139 -10.20 -25.11 0.31
N PRO A 140 -9.71 -25.77 1.38
CA PRO A 140 -8.69 -26.80 1.26
C PRO A 140 -9.21 -28.03 0.54
N LYS A 141 -8.30 -28.80 -0.05
CA LYS A 141 -8.62 -30.12 -0.60
C LYS A 141 -8.91 -31.09 0.54
N CYS A 142 -10.05 -31.77 0.49
CA CYS A 142 -10.43 -32.80 1.47
C CYS A 142 -10.68 -34.13 0.76
N VAL A 143 -9.93 -35.17 1.15
CA VAL A 143 -10.02 -36.53 0.59
C VAL A 143 -10.08 -37.52 1.74
N ASN A 144 -10.97 -38.52 1.66
CA ASN A 144 -11.08 -39.60 2.66
C ASN A 144 -11.22 -39.10 4.12
N ASN A 145 -11.97 -38.02 4.35
CA ASN A 145 -12.13 -37.36 5.66
C ASN A 145 -10.80 -36.90 6.28
N THR A 146 -9.84 -36.56 5.42
CA THR A 146 -8.59 -35.92 5.79
C THR A 146 -8.38 -34.67 4.96
N VAL A 147 -7.87 -33.62 5.59
CA VAL A 147 -7.53 -32.36 4.95
C VAL A 147 -6.03 -32.13 4.99
N ASP A 148 -5.49 -31.61 3.89
CA ASP A 148 -4.09 -31.22 3.79
C ASP A 148 -3.90 -29.84 4.44
N LEU A 149 -2.97 -29.75 5.39
CA LEU A 149 -2.69 -28.51 6.11
C LEU A 149 -1.67 -27.64 5.36
N PRO A 150 -1.86 -26.31 5.36
CA PRO A 150 -0.88 -25.41 4.80
C PRO A 150 0.41 -25.37 5.61
N SER A 151 1.56 -25.23 4.95
CA SER A 151 2.84 -25.21 5.65
C SER A 151 3.13 -23.85 6.31
N GLN A 152 3.91 -23.86 7.40
CA GLN A 152 4.35 -22.62 8.08
C GLN A 152 5.12 -21.68 7.15
N GLU A 153 5.93 -22.22 6.25
CA GLU A 153 6.70 -21.46 5.27
C GLU A 153 5.77 -20.75 4.27
N MET A 154 4.61 -21.34 3.96
CA MET A 154 3.58 -20.71 3.14
C MET A 154 2.98 -19.49 3.84
N CYS A 155 2.65 -19.63 5.12
CA CYS A 155 2.11 -18.51 5.91
C CYS A 155 3.14 -17.38 6.04
N LYS A 156 4.39 -17.70 6.36
CA LYS A 156 5.48 -16.70 6.52
C LYS A 156 5.85 -15.98 5.23
N MET A 157 5.67 -16.61 4.07
CA MET A 157 5.88 -15.95 2.78
C MET A 157 4.89 -14.80 2.56
N VAL A 158 3.71 -14.88 3.15
CA VAL A 158 2.67 -13.84 3.06
C VAL A 158 2.88 -12.71 4.07
N SER A 159 3.44 -13.00 5.25
CA SER A 159 3.59 -12.01 6.33
C SER A 159 4.51 -10.82 6.01
N GLY A 160 5.46 -10.99 5.09
CA GLY A 160 6.29 -9.88 4.59
C GLY A 160 5.49 -8.89 3.74
N PRO A 161 5.07 -9.26 2.52
CA PRO A 161 4.41 -8.35 1.59
C PRO A 161 3.02 -7.91 2.04
N CYS A 162 2.34 -8.67 2.90
CA CYS A 162 1.03 -8.33 3.44
C CYS A 162 1.08 -7.77 4.87
N ARG A 163 2.24 -7.29 5.36
CA ARG A 163 2.43 -6.90 6.77
C ARG A 163 1.35 -5.98 7.34
N ILE A 164 0.87 -5.00 6.57
CA ILE A 164 -0.18 -4.06 7.02
C ILE A 164 -1.53 -4.74 7.27
N VAL A 165 -1.78 -5.86 6.60
CA VAL A 165 -3.05 -6.60 6.65
C VAL A 165 -3.15 -7.44 7.91
N PHE A 166 -2.04 -8.03 8.36
CA PHE A 166 -2.01 -8.92 9.54
C PHE A 166 -2.50 -8.24 10.83
N ASN A 167 -2.36 -6.91 10.92
CA ASN A 167 -2.82 -6.12 12.06
C ASN A 167 -4.20 -5.49 11.83
N HIS A 168 -4.80 -5.65 10.65
CA HIS A 168 -6.09 -5.07 10.30
C HIS A 168 -7.23 -6.06 10.56
N THR A 169 -8.42 -5.54 10.87
CA THR A 169 -9.64 -6.32 11.15
C THR A 169 -10.14 -7.18 10.00
N ILE A 170 -9.60 -6.99 8.79
CA ILE A 170 -9.96 -7.77 7.61
C ILE A 170 -9.27 -9.13 7.60
N TRP A 171 -8.15 -9.26 8.31
CA TRP A 171 -7.41 -10.51 8.39
C TRP A 171 -8.05 -11.44 9.44
N PRO A 172 -8.20 -12.74 9.15
CA PRO A 172 -8.84 -13.64 10.09
C PRO A 172 -7.93 -13.88 11.30
N SER A 173 -8.46 -13.67 12.51
CA SER A 173 -7.70 -13.74 13.76
C SER A 173 -7.09 -15.11 14.05
N PHE A 174 -7.65 -16.18 13.48
CA PHE A 174 -7.15 -17.55 13.63
C PHE A 174 -5.97 -17.87 12.70
N VAL A 175 -5.72 -17.04 11.68
CA VAL A 175 -4.61 -17.22 10.72
C VAL A 175 -3.34 -16.60 11.28
N LYS A 176 -2.71 -17.32 12.21
CA LYS A 176 -1.44 -16.96 12.85
C LYS A 176 -0.37 -17.98 12.48
N CYS A 177 0.74 -17.54 11.87
CA CYS A 177 1.77 -18.45 11.37
C CYS A 177 2.51 -19.22 12.47
N GLU A 178 2.42 -18.77 13.72
CA GLU A 178 2.98 -19.43 14.91
C GLU A 178 2.15 -20.63 15.36
N ASN A 179 0.89 -20.73 14.91
CA ASN A 179 0.01 -21.85 15.24
C ASN A 179 0.46 -23.11 14.50
N THR A 180 1.19 -23.99 15.18
CA THR A 180 1.71 -25.24 14.62
C THR A 180 0.62 -26.25 14.28
N ASP A 181 -0.55 -26.15 14.91
CA ASP A 181 -1.65 -27.06 14.61
C ASP A 181 -2.21 -26.76 13.22
N LEU A 182 -2.39 -25.48 12.88
CA LEU A 182 -2.91 -25.05 11.58
C LEU A 182 -1.81 -24.96 10.52
N PHE A 183 -0.59 -24.61 10.93
CA PHE A 183 0.57 -24.44 10.06
C PHE A 183 1.75 -25.31 10.50
N PRO A 184 1.70 -26.63 10.24
CA PRO A 184 2.84 -27.52 10.47
C PRO A 184 4.04 -27.14 9.59
N ARG A 185 5.25 -27.48 10.04
CA ARG A 185 6.48 -27.23 9.29
C ARG A 185 6.70 -28.33 8.25
N LEU A 186 7.47 -28.03 7.20
CA LEU A 186 7.94 -29.02 6.21
C LEU A 186 6.83 -29.75 5.42
N CYS A 187 5.61 -29.22 5.37
CA CYS A 187 4.52 -29.79 4.60
C CYS A 187 4.52 -29.32 3.14
N LYS A 188 4.18 -30.23 2.20
CA LYS A 188 3.96 -29.87 0.80
C LYS A 188 2.57 -29.26 0.64
N ASN A 189 2.46 -28.21 -0.17
CA ASN A 189 1.20 -27.54 -0.46
C ASN A 189 0.81 -27.75 -1.94
N ASP A 190 -0.25 -28.50 -2.20
CA ASP A 190 -0.75 -28.75 -3.57
C ASP A 190 -1.27 -27.46 -4.25
N ILE A 191 -1.78 -26.51 -3.47
CA ILE A 191 -2.41 -25.28 -3.99
C ILE A 191 -1.40 -24.32 -4.64
N ARG A 192 -0.10 -24.46 -4.32
CA ARG A 192 0.96 -23.68 -5.00
C ARG A 192 1.11 -24.04 -6.48
N GLU A 193 0.62 -25.18 -6.90
CA GLU A 193 0.69 -25.64 -8.31
C GLU A 193 -0.41 -24.97 -9.17
N LEU A 194 -1.42 -24.34 -8.55
CA LEU A 194 -2.45 -23.60 -9.26
C LEU A 194 -1.94 -22.22 -9.71
N LYS A 195 -2.25 -21.85 -10.96
CA LYS A 195 -1.93 -20.53 -11.51
C LYS A 195 -3.00 -19.52 -11.12
N PHE A 196 -2.70 -18.68 -10.15
CA PHE A 196 -3.58 -17.59 -9.73
C PHE A 196 -3.42 -16.36 -10.63
N ASN A 197 -4.51 -15.60 -10.79
CA ASN A 197 -4.45 -14.31 -11.48
C ASN A 197 -3.82 -13.25 -10.56
N ILE A 198 -2.53 -12.99 -10.79
CA ILE A 198 -1.71 -12.04 -10.03
C ILE A 198 -1.89 -10.57 -10.47
N SER A 199 -2.91 -10.26 -11.27
CA SER A 199 -3.14 -8.89 -11.77
C SER A 199 -3.64 -7.96 -10.65
N GLY A 200 -2.72 -7.34 -9.92
CA GLY A 200 -3.01 -6.27 -8.96
C GLY A 200 -2.80 -4.88 -9.54
N LYS A 201 -3.46 -3.86 -8.98
CA LYS A 201 -3.28 -2.45 -9.35
C LYS A 201 -3.29 -1.56 -8.12
N CYS A 202 -2.29 -0.70 -7.98
CA CYS A 202 -2.26 0.30 -6.91
C CYS A 202 -3.54 1.15 -6.94
N LEU A 203 -4.10 1.40 -5.75
CA LEU A 203 -5.23 2.31 -5.60
C LEU A 203 -4.73 3.75 -5.59
N LYS A 204 -5.43 4.68 -6.24
CA LYS A 204 -5.12 6.11 -6.15
C LYS A 204 -5.19 6.56 -4.69
N PRO A 205 -4.28 7.43 -4.22
CA PRO A 205 -3.27 8.19 -4.98
C PRO A 205 -1.95 7.46 -5.25
N LEU A 206 -1.84 6.18 -4.91
CA LEU A 206 -0.61 5.42 -5.09
C LEU A 206 -0.41 4.97 -6.54
N VAL A 207 0.85 4.90 -6.95
CA VAL A 207 1.30 4.48 -8.28
C VAL A 207 2.29 3.32 -8.16
N PRO A 208 2.35 2.41 -9.14
CA PRO A 208 3.30 1.31 -9.13
C PRO A 208 4.74 1.84 -9.14
N THR A 209 5.60 1.26 -8.31
CA THR A 209 7.01 1.61 -8.24
C THR A 209 7.86 0.41 -7.83
N ASP A 210 9.03 0.29 -8.45
CA ASP A 210 10.06 -0.70 -8.09
C ASP A 210 11.17 -0.08 -7.24
N ASN A 211 11.15 1.25 -7.05
CA ASN A 211 12.15 1.95 -6.25
C ASN A 211 11.84 1.77 -4.76
N ALA A 212 12.68 1.01 -4.06
CA ALA A 212 12.57 0.75 -2.62
C ALA A 212 12.48 2.03 -1.76
N LEU A 213 13.06 3.15 -2.20
CA LEU A 213 13.02 4.43 -1.47
C LEU A 213 11.70 5.19 -1.63
N ALA A 214 10.91 4.87 -2.66
CA ALA A 214 9.65 5.53 -2.98
C ALA A 214 8.42 4.67 -2.60
N ILE A 215 8.64 3.47 -2.05
CA ILE A 215 7.57 2.59 -1.59
C ILE A 215 6.83 3.24 -0.41
N PHE A 216 5.50 3.23 -0.48
CA PHE A 216 4.65 3.65 0.63
C PHE A 216 4.67 2.60 1.73
N GLU A 217 4.75 3.04 2.98
CA GLU A 217 4.87 2.14 4.12
C GLU A 217 3.70 1.15 4.17
N GLY A 218 4.04 -0.14 4.21
CA GLY A 218 3.05 -1.23 4.30
C GLY A 218 2.38 -1.64 2.99
N VAL A 219 2.59 -0.91 1.88
CA VAL A 219 2.07 -1.29 0.56
C VAL A 219 3.23 -1.56 -0.41
N GLU A 220 3.72 -2.81 -0.40
CA GLU A 220 4.83 -3.17 -1.27
C GLU A 220 4.49 -2.99 -2.76
N SER A 221 5.45 -2.44 -3.52
CA SER A 221 5.34 -2.10 -4.94
C SER A 221 4.39 -0.96 -5.33
N CYS A 222 3.85 -0.22 -4.36
CA CYS A 222 3.15 1.04 -4.62
C CYS A 222 3.82 2.18 -3.85
N GLY A 223 3.86 3.36 -4.46
CA GLY A 223 4.43 4.58 -3.89
C GLY A 223 3.52 5.76 -4.08
N VAL A 224 3.79 6.86 -3.37
CA VAL A 224 3.07 8.11 -3.58
C VAL A 224 3.42 8.69 -4.95
N GLN A 225 2.43 9.28 -5.60
CA GLN A 225 2.65 10.05 -6.83
C GLN A 225 3.52 11.29 -6.58
N CYS A 226 4.17 11.79 -7.62
CA CYS A 226 5.02 12.98 -7.56
C CYS A 226 4.25 14.26 -7.23
N ASN A 227 3.05 14.41 -7.80
CA ASN A 227 2.18 15.56 -7.50
C ASN A 227 1.55 15.36 -6.13
N ASP A 228 1.49 16.41 -5.33
CA ASP A 228 0.86 16.33 -4.02
C ASP A 228 -0.63 15.94 -4.20
N PRO A 229 -1.08 14.79 -3.65
CA PRO A 229 -2.46 14.34 -3.81
C PRO A 229 -3.48 15.22 -3.08
N LEU A 230 -3.06 16.14 -2.21
CA LEU A 230 -3.94 17.07 -1.51
C LEU A 230 -4.41 18.23 -2.38
N PHE A 231 -3.70 18.54 -3.46
CA PHE A 231 -4.05 19.64 -4.35
C PHE A 231 -4.50 19.14 -5.72
N THR A 232 -5.51 19.80 -6.25
CA THR A 232 -5.96 19.59 -7.63
C THR A 232 -4.93 20.12 -8.63
N PRO A 233 -4.95 19.65 -9.89
CA PRO A 233 -4.07 20.19 -10.94
C PRO A 233 -4.24 21.71 -11.15
N ASP A 234 -5.44 22.24 -10.95
CA ASP A 234 -5.74 23.65 -11.12
C ASP A 234 -5.13 24.50 -10.00
N GLU A 235 -5.20 24.03 -8.75
CA GLU A 235 -4.54 24.68 -7.61
C GLU A 235 -3.02 24.68 -7.76
N HIS A 236 -2.42 23.58 -8.22
CA HIS A 236 -0.98 23.56 -8.55
C HIS A 236 -0.63 24.62 -9.60
N LYS A 237 -1.46 24.78 -10.63
CA LYS A 237 -1.24 25.79 -11.68
C LYS A 237 -1.34 27.21 -11.13
N GLN A 238 -2.29 27.46 -10.22
CA GLN A 238 -2.44 28.74 -9.55
C GLN A 238 -1.21 29.06 -8.68
N ILE A 239 -0.75 28.10 -7.88
CA ILE A 239 0.45 28.24 -7.03
C ILE A 239 1.69 28.52 -7.89
N HIS A 240 1.92 27.74 -8.96
CA HIS A 240 3.06 27.96 -9.86
C HIS A 240 3.01 29.31 -10.57
N SER A 241 1.83 29.75 -11.00
CA SER A 241 1.64 31.08 -11.58
C SER A 241 2.02 32.17 -10.58
N PHE A 242 1.51 32.08 -9.34
CA PHE A 242 1.80 33.04 -8.28
C PHE A 242 3.31 33.14 -8.00
N ILE A 243 3.99 31.99 -7.86
CA ILE A 243 5.45 31.94 -7.63
C ILE A 243 6.21 32.58 -8.79
N ALA A 244 5.84 32.30 -10.04
CA ALA A 244 6.51 32.86 -11.21
C ALA A 244 6.41 34.39 -11.27
N TRP A 245 5.22 34.95 -10.97
CA TRP A 245 5.01 36.39 -10.92
C TRP A 245 5.81 37.05 -9.78
N ALA A 246 5.74 36.49 -8.58
CA ALA A 246 6.49 37.00 -7.43
C ALA A 246 8.00 36.97 -7.67
N ALA A 247 8.52 35.85 -8.19
CA ALA A 247 9.93 35.70 -8.54
C ALA A 247 10.37 36.67 -9.64
N GLY A 248 9.53 36.89 -10.66
CA GLY A 248 9.80 37.85 -11.73
C GLY A 248 9.89 39.29 -11.21
N ILE A 249 8.96 39.70 -10.36
CA ILE A 249 8.97 41.04 -9.73
C ILE A 249 10.21 41.18 -8.85
N CYS A 250 10.48 40.24 -7.96
CA CYS A 250 11.65 40.25 -7.09
C CYS A 250 12.96 40.26 -7.90
N GLY A 251 13.09 39.43 -8.93
CA GLY A 251 14.27 39.38 -9.79
C GLY A 251 14.51 40.70 -10.52
N SER A 252 13.45 41.35 -11.01
CA SER A 252 13.56 42.64 -11.70
C SER A 252 14.05 43.76 -10.77
N PHE A 253 13.54 43.81 -9.53
CA PHE A 253 13.98 44.81 -8.55
C PHE A 253 15.42 44.56 -8.11
N ASN A 254 15.81 43.30 -7.85
CA ASN A 254 17.20 42.96 -7.52
C ASN A 254 18.17 43.26 -8.66
N LEU A 255 17.79 43.01 -9.91
CA LEU A 255 18.63 43.37 -11.06
C LEU A 255 18.79 44.89 -11.18
N PHE A 256 17.71 45.64 -10.97
CA PHE A 256 17.75 47.10 -11.01
C PHE A 256 18.66 47.68 -9.93
N THR A 257 18.58 47.18 -8.69
CA THR A 257 19.45 47.65 -7.61
C THR A 257 20.92 47.43 -7.95
N VAL A 258 21.30 46.24 -8.42
CA VAL A 258 22.67 45.91 -8.83
C VAL A 258 23.17 46.81 -9.96
N VAL A 259 22.35 47.06 -10.98
CA VAL A 259 22.73 47.91 -12.12
C VAL A 259 22.79 49.40 -11.75
N SER A 260 21.97 49.84 -10.79
CA SER A 260 21.93 51.24 -10.37
C SER A 260 23.04 51.64 -9.41
N ASN A 261 23.61 50.67 -8.69
CA ASN A 261 24.66 50.88 -7.68
C ASN A 261 26.08 50.66 -8.25
N ASN A 262 26.19 50.47 -9.56
CA ASN A 262 27.41 50.36 -10.34
C ASN A 262 27.42 51.49 -11.39
#